data_AF-A0A537X8C5-F1
#
_entry.id   AF-A0A537X8C5-F1
#
_cell.length_a   1.000
_cell.length_b   1.000
_cell.length_c   1.000
_cell.angle_alpha   90.00
_cell.angle_beta   90.00
_cell.angle_gamma   90.00
#
_symmetry.space_group_name_H-M   'P 1'
#
loop_
_entity.id
_entity.type
_entity.pdbx_description
1 polymer ?
#
loop_
_entity_poly.entity_id
_entity_poly.type
_entity_poly.pdbx_seq_one_letter_code
_entity_poly.pdbx_strand_id
1 'polypeptide(L)' 'STEDGVAMAIEHKTLPVGGVQFHPESLMSLGGEVGLRIVENAFRLGVQVN' A
#
# COMPACT_ATOMS: atom_id res chain seq x y z
N SER A 1 -10.07 -9.46 2.91
CA SER A 1 -9.42 -10.62 3.55
C SER A 1 -9.27 -11.69 2.50
N THR A 2 -8.18 -12.45 2.55
CA THR A 2 -8.05 -13.67 1.75
C THR A 2 -8.95 -14.76 2.32
N GLU A 3 -9.26 -15.78 1.53
CA GLU A 3 -10.16 -16.88 1.93
C GLU A 3 -9.64 -17.68 3.13
N ASP A 4 -8.33 -17.67 3.36
CA ASP A 4 -7.62 -18.28 4.47
C ASP A 4 -7.45 -17.35 5.69
N GLY A 5 -8.00 -16.13 5.65
CA GLY A 5 -7.98 -15.19 6.78
C GLY A 5 -6.63 -14.49 7.00
N VAL A 6 -5.71 -14.58 6.04
CA VAL A 6 -4.42 -13.89 6.10
C VAL A 6 -4.62 -12.37 5.99
N ALA A 7 -3.96 -11.64 6.88
CA ALA A 7 -3.93 -10.18 6.84
C ALA A 7 -3.11 -9.70 5.64
N MET A 8 -3.75 -9.00 4.71
CA MET A 8 -3.09 -8.52 3.48
C MET A 8 -2.57 -7.09 3.57
N ALA A 9 -3.06 -6.33 4.54
CA ALA A 9 -2.65 -4.96 4.79
C ALA A 9 -2.75 -4.65 6.29
N ILE A 10 -1.85 -3.81 6.77
CA ILE A 10 -1.84 -3.28 8.12
C ILE A 10 -1.57 -1.78 8.10
N GLU A 11 -2.09 -1.07 9.07
CA GLU A 11 -1.78 0.34 9.31
C GLU A 11 -1.54 0.57 10.80
N HIS A 12 -0.63 1.49 11.11
CA HIS A 12 -0.45 1.93 12.48
C HIS A 12 -1.60 2.86 12.87
N LYS A 13 -2.16 2.70 14.06
CA LYS A 13 -3.36 3.43 14.50
C LYS A 13 -3.21 4.95 14.55
N THR A 14 -1.97 5.43 14.75
CA THR A 14 -1.69 6.85 15.01
C THR A 14 -0.54 7.42 14.19
N LEU A 15 0.26 6.58 13.53
CA LEU A 15 1.41 7.02 12.75
C LEU A 15 1.07 6.85 11.27
N PRO A 16 1.59 7.71 10.38
CA PRO A 16 1.35 7.60 8.94
C PRO A 16 2.19 6.47 8.33
N VAL A 17 1.99 5.25 8.82
CA VAL A 17 2.77 4.07 8.43
C VAL A 17 1.80 2.92 8.18
N GLY A 18 1.91 2.30 7.02
CA GLY A 18 1.16 1.10 6.66
C GLY A 18 1.99 0.18 5.79
N GLY A 19 1.53 -1.06 5.64
CA GLY A 19 2.21 -2.09 4.87
C GLY A 19 1.21 -3.04 4.22
N VAL A 20 1.62 -3.62 3.09
CA VAL A 20 0.85 -4.64 2.35
C VAL A 20 1.71 -5.89 2.20
N GLN A 21 1.07 -7.06 2.16
CA GLN A 21 1.77 -8.34 2.03
C GLN A 21 2.19 -8.65 0.59
N PHE A 22 1.45 -8.13 -0.40
CA PHE A 22 1.79 -8.29 -1.80
C PHE A 22 2.83 -7.27 -2.25
N HIS A 23 3.40 -7.52 -3.42
CA HIS A 23 4.40 -6.69 -4.08
C HIS A 23 3.73 -5.67 -5.02
N PRO A 24 3.60 -4.38 -4.64
CA PRO A 24 2.93 -3.38 -5.48
C PRO A 24 3.62 -3.18 -6.83
N GLU A 25 4.94 -3.38 -6.89
CA GLU A 25 5.74 -3.31 -8.11
C GLU A 25 5.36 -4.39 -9.13
N SER A 26 4.85 -5.53 -8.66
CA SER A 26 4.40 -6.61 -9.54
C SER A 26 3.06 -6.28 -10.22
N LEU A 27 2.35 -5.24 -9.76
CA LEU A 27 1.07 -4.78 -10.30
C LEU A 27 1.23 -3.63 -11.32
N MET A 28 2.45 -3.27 -11.70
CA MET A 28 2.72 -2.14 -12.61
C MET A 28 2.20 -2.36 -14.03
N SER A 29 2.11 -3.62 -14.47
CA SER A 29 1.54 -4.00 -15.77
C SER A 29 0.02 -4.21 -15.73
N LEU A 30 -0.60 -4.14 -14.54
CA LEU A 30 -2.04 -4.27 -14.38
C LEU A 30 -2.72 -2.99 -14.86
N GLY A 31 -3.81 -3.13 -15.62
CA GLY A 31 -4.58 -1.97 -16.10
C GLY A 31 -5.03 -1.06 -14.95
N GLY A 32 -5.06 0.26 -15.21
CA GLY A 32 -5.51 1.26 -14.23
C GLY A 32 -4.44 1.72 -13.23
N GLU A 33 -3.15 1.47 -13.52
CA GLU A 33 -2.00 2.03 -12.79
C GLU A 33 -2.02 1.75 -11.28
N VAL A 34 -2.62 0.62 -10.89
CA VAL A 34 -2.90 0.29 -9.49
C VAL A 34 -1.59 0.20 -8.69
N GLY A 35 -0.56 -0.45 -9.22
CA GLY A 35 0.76 -0.52 -8.59
C GLY A 35 1.36 0.86 -8.37
N LEU A 36 1.29 1.74 -9.38
CA LEU A 36 1.85 3.09 -9.32
C LEU A 36 1.16 3.95 -8.25
N ARG A 37 -0.17 3.89 -8.17
CA ARG A 37 -0.96 4.63 -7.18
C ARG A 37 -0.67 4.18 -5.74
N ILE A 38 -0.44 2.88 -5.52
CA ILE A 38 -0.07 2.36 -4.20
C ILE A 38 1.30 2.90 -3.77
N VAL A 39 2.27 2.90 -4.69
CA VAL A 39 3.62 3.44 -4.45
C VAL A 39 3.57 4.95 -4.20
N GLU A 40 2.80 5.71 -4.99
CA GLU A 40 2.61 7.15 -4.79
C GLU A 40 2.06 7.48 -3.40
N ASN A 41 1.04 6.73 -2.96
CA ASN A 41 0.47 6.91 -1.62
C ASN A 41 1.49 6.62 -0.52
N ALA A 42 2.33 5.60 -0.68
CA ALA A 42 3.39 5.29 0.27
C ALA A 42 4.41 6.45 0.39
N PHE A 43 4.77 7.09 -0.72
CA PHE A 43 5.64 8.28 -0.69
C PHE A 43 4.96 9.46 0.01
N ARG A 44 3.67 9.70 -0.24
CA ARG A 44 2.92 10.79 0.40
C ARG A 44 2.82 10.64 1.92
N LEU A 45 2.73 9.42 2.44
CA LEU A 45 2.74 9.15 3.88
C LEU A 45 4.06 9.57 4.57
N GLY A 46 5.17 9.50 3.84
CA GLY A 46 6.49 9.91 4.33
C GLY A 46 6.78 11.41 4.22
N VAL A 47 5.93 12.17 3.51
CA VAL A 47 6.09 13.63 3.39
C VAL A 47 5.24 14.30 4.46
N GLN A 48 5.91 14.91 5.45
CA GLN A 48 5.26 15.84 6.36
C GLN A 48 4.77 17.05 5.56
N VAL A 49 3.44 17.16 5.43
CA VAL A 49 2.81 18.41 4.99
C VAL A 49 2.94 19.43 6.12
N ASN A 50 3.71 20.49 5.86
CA ASN A 50 3.78 21.67 6.73
C ASN A 50 2.50 22.51 6.59
#